data_AF-A0A2P4XGG2-F1
#
_entry.id   AF-A0A2P4XGG2-F1
#
_cell.length_a   1.000
_cell.length_b   1.000
_cell.length_c   1.000
_cell.angle_alpha   90.00
_cell.angle_beta   90.00
_cell.angle_gamma   90.00
#
_symmetry.space_group_name_H-M   'P 1'
#
loop_
_entity.id
_entity.type
_entity.pdbx_description
1 polymer ?
#
loop_
_entity_poly.entity_id
_entity_poly.type
_entity_poly.pdbx_seq_one_letter_code
_entity_poly.pdbx_strand_id
1 'polypeptide(L)'
;MKKTTKHQKQEKFENKPSEMEYQSEEEDNQDEEGQEETMTELRDEVLAMQMEIETLQRRRLVLDSVMVNARTNAVAHAIDLTKGFYVHFSNGFDPVNHPEQSRQAETFLRGIMRTDAICTEFQGVDMFLNQYKVSTEGHSSIRVFVHNIIVINEDLSRDGAIQVLAKATARLRVNRTTLEKFFPRIIDDEELVQQLIGKEYVIQYDKVFHFKHGRIFQHESQIDFCNSMLQMTQNPFVAMKLLNASLMTKHGHFKVDNNIEEDMNQLENTVL
;
A
#
# COMPACT_ATOMS: atom_id res chain seq x y z
N MET A 1 65.18 -0.38 -108.63
CA MET A 1 64.10 -1.27 -108.17
C MET A 1 64.72 -2.58 -107.67
N LYS A 2 64.49 -2.95 -106.39
CA LYS A 2 64.38 -4.32 -105.82
C LYS A 2 65.46 -5.36 -106.25
N LYS A 3 66.29 -5.95 -105.38
CA LYS A 3 65.98 -6.77 -104.17
C LYS A 3 67.33 -7.14 -103.51
N THR A 4 67.38 -7.20 -102.18
CA THR A 4 68.41 -7.97 -101.46
C THR A 4 67.71 -8.76 -100.35
N THR A 5 67.80 -10.09 -100.44
CA THR A 5 67.22 -11.05 -99.48
C THR A 5 68.22 -11.26 -98.35
N LYS A 6 67.80 -11.10 -97.08
CA LYS A 6 68.61 -11.37 -95.89
C LYS A 6 67.98 -12.51 -95.09
N HIS A 7 68.85 -13.40 -94.61
CA HIS A 7 68.55 -14.63 -93.88
C HIS A 7 67.76 -14.43 -92.57
N GLN A 8 66.89 -15.40 -92.31
CA GLN A 8 66.18 -15.63 -91.05
C GLN A 8 67.10 -16.40 -90.09
N LYS A 9 67.30 -15.87 -88.87
CA LYS A 9 67.82 -16.57 -87.69
C LYS A 9 66.67 -16.69 -86.70
N GLN A 10 66.41 -17.90 -86.23
CA GLN A 10 65.42 -18.24 -85.23
C GLN A 10 66.10 -18.22 -83.85
N GLU A 11 65.67 -17.34 -82.95
CA GLU A 11 66.00 -17.38 -81.52
C GLU A 11 64.75 -17.79 -80.73
N LYS A 12 64.91 -18.81 -79.89
CA LYS A 12 63.92 -19.28 -78.91
C LYS A 12 63.82 -18.24 -77.79
N PHE A 13 62.61 -17.75 -77.52
CA PHE A 13 62.27 -17.09 -76.26
C PHE A 13 61.82 -18.16 -75.25
N GLU A 14 62.58 -18.31 -74.16
CA GLU A 14 62.09 -18.91 -72.92
C GLU A 14 61.27 -17.85 -72.17
N ASN A 15 60.01 -18.18 -71.91
CA ASN A 15 59.07 -17.33 -71.18
C ASN A 15 59.12 -17.74 -69.69
N LYS A 16 59.67 -16.89 -68.83
CA LYS A 16 59.50 -16.99 -67.36
C LYS A 16 58.30 -16.13 -66.94
N PRO A 17 57.29 -16.66 -66.22
CA PRO A 17 56.25 -15.83 -65.63
C PRO A 17 56.81 -15.01 -64.45
N SER A 18 56.20 -13.85 -64.25
CA SER A 18 56.58 -12.73 -63.39
C SER A 18 56.07 -12.90 -61.96
N GLU A 19 56.92 -12.67 -60.96
CA GLU A 19 56.61 -12.70 -59.51
C GLU A 19 55.61 -11.60 -59.05
N MET A 20 55.25 -10.64 -59.91
CA MET A 20 54.33 -9.54 -59.56
C MET A 20 52.82 -9.90 -59.60
N GLU A 21 52.42 -10.99 -60.25
CA GLU A 21 50.98 -11.38 -60.33
C GLU A 21 50.55 -12.19 -59.09
N TYR A 22 51.51 -12.83 -58.41
CA TYR A 22 51.28 -13.55 -57.16
C TYR A 22 51.05 -12.64 -55.95
N GLN A 23 51.63 -11.44 -55.94
CA GLN A 23 51.52 -10.53 -54.79
C GLN A 23 50.16 -9.80 -54.72
N SER A 24 49.51 -9.53 -55.86
CA SER A 24 48.18 -8.89 -55.89
C SER A 24 47.04 -9.86 -55.57
N GLU A 25 47.17 -11.13 -55.94
CA GLU A 25 46.19 -12.18 -55.58
C GLU A 25 46.34 -12.62 -54.11
N GLU A 26 47.53 -12.48 -53.50
CA GLU A 26 47.74 -12.70 -52.07
C GLU A 26 47.19 -11.55 -51.21
N GLU A 27 47.26 -10.30 -51.66
CA GLU A 27 46.67 -9.14 -50.95
C GLU A 27 45.13 -9.13 -51.03
N ASP A 28 44.52 -9.43 -52.20
CA ASP A 28 43.05 -9.53 -52.33
C ASP A 28 42.48 -10.72 -51.55
N ASN A 29 43.17 -11.87 -51.51
CA ASN A 29 42.74 -13.01 -50.68
C ASN A 29 42.86 -12.73 -49.17
N GLN A 30 43.87 -11.97 -48.74
CA GLN A 30 44.03 -11.60 -47.33
C GLN A 30 42.96 -10.60 -46.87
N ASP A 31 42.53 -9.69 -47.74
CA ASP A 31 41.42 -8.76 -47.46
C ASP A 31 40.05 -9.46 -47.49
N GLU A 32 39.83 -10.46 -48.34
CA GLU A 32 38.62 -11.30 -48.34
C GLU A 32 38.55 -12.23 -47.12
N GLU A 33 39.66 -12.90 -46.74
CA GLU A 33 39.73 -13.73 -45.53
C GLU A 33 39.51 -12.90 -44.25
N GLY A 34 40.11 -11.70 -44.15
CA GLY A 34 39.92 -10.80 -43.02
C GLY A 34 38.48 -10.23 -42.92
N GLN A 35 37.80 -10.04 -44.06
CA GLN A 35 36.39 -9.66 -44.10
C GLN A 35 35.46 -10.81 -43.72
N GLU A 36 35.77 -12.04 -44.12
CA GLU A 36 35.02 -13.22 -43.70
C GLU A 36 35.18 -13.49 -42.21
N GLU A 37 36.40 -13.41 -41.66
CA GLU A 37 36.65 -13.57 -40.23
C GLU A 37 35.89 -12.53 -39.40
N THR A 38 35.98 -11.24 -39.76
CA THR A 38 35.23 -10.18 -39.05
C THR A 38 33.71 -10.33 -39.17
N MET A 39 33.19 -10.76 -40.33
CA MET A 39 31.75 -11.02 -40.49
C MET A 39 31.29 -12.23 -39.66
N THR A 40 32.17 -13.20 -39.44
CA THR A 40 31.91 -14.38 -38.61
C THR A 40 31.92 -14.01 -37.13
N GLU A 41 32.90 -13.23 -36.68
CA GLU A 41 32.98 -12.70 -35.31
C GLU A 41 31.74 -11.85 -34.96
N LEU A 42 31.31 -10.96 -35.86
CA LEU A 42 30.11 -10.15 -35.68
C LEU A 42 28.83 -11.00 -35.60
N ARG A 43 28.76 -12.09 -36.39
CA ARG A 43 27.63 -13.03 -36.32
C ARG A 43 27.60 -13.76 -34.98
N ASP A 44 28.75 -14.20 -34.50
CA ASP A 44 28.87 -14.86 -33.21
C ASP A 44 28.52 -13.90 -32.06
N GLU A 45 28.92 -12.63 -32.15
CA GLU A 45 28.56 -11.60 -31.17
C GLU A 45 27.05 -11.28 -31.19
N VAL A 46 26.44 -11.18 -32.38
CA VAL A 46 24.98 -11.01 -32.52
C VAL A 46 24.23 -12.21 -31.94
N LEU A 47 24.69 -13.44 -32.18
CA LEU A 47 24.11 -14.64 -31.61
C LEU A 47 24.24 -14.66 -30.08
N ALA A 48 25.40 -14.29 -29.55
CA ALA A 48 25.63 -14.19 -28.11
C ALA A 48 24.70 -13.14 -27.47
N MET A 49 24.57 -11.96 -28.08
CA MET A 49 23.64 -10.92 -27.62
C MET A 49 22.19 -11.38 -27.68
N GLN A 50 21.77 -12.08 -28.73
CA GLN A 50 20.42 -12.63 -28.83
C GLN A 50 20.13 -13.63 -27.71
N MET A 51 21.08 -14.54 -27.42
CA MET A 51 20.97 -15.49 -26.31
C MET A 51 20.90 -14.77 -24.95
N GLU A 52 21.65 -13.69 -24.78
CA GLU A 52 21.61 -12.87 -23.56
C GLU A 52 20.25 -12.17 -23.41
N ILE A 53 19.73 -11.57 -24.49
CA ILE A 53 18.40 -10.93 -24.51
C ILE A 53 17.32 -11.94 -24.14
N GLU A 54 17.32 -13.14 -24.75
CA GLU A 54 16.36 -14.18 -24.41
C GLU A 54 16.46 -14.64 -22.94
N THR A 55 17.68 -14.69 -22.41
CA THR A 55 17.92 -15.04 -21.00
C THR A 55 17.40 -13.95 -20.07
N LEU A 56 17.65 -12.68 -20.38
CA LEU A 56 17.15 -11.54 -19.62
C LEU A 56 15.63 -11.43 -19.67
N GLN A 57 15.02 -11.66 -20.84
CA GLN A 57 13.56 -11.68 -21.00
C GLN A 57 12.92 -12.80 -20.16
N ARG A 58 13.50 -14.01 -20.17
CA ARG A 58 13.04 -15.11 -19.31
C ARG A 58 13.16 -14.76 -17.82
N ARG A 59 14.28 -14.18 -17.39
CA ARG A 59 14.46 -13.72 -15.99
C ARG A 59 13.41 -12.67 -15.60
N ARG A 60 13.17 -11.70 -16.48
CA ARG A 60 12.15 -10.67 -16.26
C ARG A 60 10.76 -11.27 -16.09
N LEU A 61 10.35 -12.21 -16.95
CA LEU A 61 9.05 -12.88 -16.82
C LEU A 61 8.89 -13.61 -15.48
N VAL A 62 9.95 -14.27 -15.00
CA VAL A 62 9.93 -14.92 -13.68
C VAL A 62 9.81 -13.89 -12.56
N LEU A 63 10.57 -12.79 -12.63
CA LEU A 63 10.50 -11.71 -11.64
C LEU A 63 9.12 -11.04 -11.60
N ASP A 64 8.54 -10.77 -12.77
CA ASP A 64 7.21 -10.19 -12.91
C ASP A 64 6.16 -11.12 -12.25
N SER A 65 6.24 -12.42 -12.50
CA SER A 65 5.37 -13.42 -11.85
C SER A 65 5.53 -13.47 -10.33
N VAL A 66 6.77 -13.45 -9.83
CA VAL A 66 7.06 -13.42 -8.38
C VAL A 66 6.50 -12.15 -7.75
N MET A 67 6.67 -11.00 -8.40
CA MET A 67 6.14 -9.72 -7.92
C MET A 67 4.62 -9.72 -7.84
N VAL A 68 3.93 -10.22 -8.87
CA VAL A 68 2.45 -10.32 -8.88
C VAL A 68 1.98 -11.22 -7.75
N ASN A 69 2.57 -12.40 -7.57
CA ASN A 69 2.20 -13.31 -6.48
C ASN A 69 2.47 -12.71 -5.09
N ALA A 70 3.62 -12.05 -4.90
CA ALA A 70 3.93 -11.37 -3.65
C ALA A 70 2.90 -10.28 -3.34
N ARG A 71 2.46 -9.51 -4.35
CA ARG A 71 1.42 -8.49 -4.23
C ARG A 71 0.08 -9.11 -3.83
N THR A 72 -0.38 -10.14 -4.53
CA THR A 72 -1.64 -10.82 -4.21
C THR A 72 -1.64 -11.36 -2.78
N ASN A 73 -0.54 -11.97 -2.35
CA ASN A 73 -0.40 -12.47 -0.99
C ASN A 73 -0.41 -11.33 0.05
N ALA A 74 0.27 -10.22 -0.22
CA ALA A 74 0.29 -9.07 0.68
C ALA A 74 -1.09 -8.42 0.82
N VAL A 75 -1.84 -8.31 -0.29
CA VAL A 75 -3.21 -7.79 -0.29
C VAL A 75 -4.16 -8.71 0.48
N ALA A 76 -4.12 -10.02 0.21
CA ALA A 76 -4.93 -10.99 0.94
C ALA A 76 -4.63 -10.94 2.44
N HIS A 77 -3.35 -10.85 2.81
CA HIS A 77 -2.92 -10.72 4.20
C HIS A 77 -3.46 -9.45 4.85
N ALA A 78 -3.38 -8.29 4.18
CA ALA A 78 -3.92 -7.03 4.70
C ALA A 78 -5.44 -7.08 4.94
N ILE A 79 -6.19 -7.73 4.04
CA ILE A 79 -7.63 -7.95 4.20
C ILE A 79 -7.90 -8.84 5.42
N ASP A 80 -7.17 -9.94 5.58
CA ASP A 80 -7.37 -10.87 6.69
C ASP A 80 -7.02 -10.26 8.05
N LEU A 81 -5.96 -9.45 8.12
CA LEU A 81 -5.66 -8.66 9.32
C LEU A 81 -6.76 -7.65 9.62
N THR A 82 -7.32 -7.00 8.60
CA THR A 82 -8.44 -6.07 8.77
C THR A 82 -9.68 -6.78 9.30
N LYS A 83 -10.01 -7.98 8.80
CA LYS A 83 -11.08 -8.82 9.36
C LYS A 83 -10.81 -9.20 10.82
N GLY A 84 -9.59 -9.65 11.11
CA GLY A 84 -9.17 -10.02 12.47
C GLY A 84 -9.32 -8.87 13.46
N PHE A 85 -9.01 -7.64 13.04
CA PHE A 85 -9.25 -6.44 13.83
C PHE A 85 -10.72 -6.32 14.26
N TYR A 86 -11.66 -6.45 13.31
CA TYR A 86 -13.08 -6.37 13.64
C TYR A 86 -13.57 -7.55 14.50
N VAL A 87 -12.98 -8.73 14.37
CA VAL A 87 -13.29 -9.87 15.27
C VAL A 87 -12.91 -9.51 16.70
N HIS A 88 -11.68 -9.05 16.93
CA HIS A 88 -11.15 -8.76 18.26
C HIS A 88 -11.80 -7.56 18.95
N PHE A 89 -12.18 -6.53 18.21
CA PHE A 89 -12.72 -5.29 18.77
C PHE A 89 -14.24 -5.14 18.59
N SER A 90 -14.93 -6.17 18.09
CA SER A 90 -16.38 -6.15 17.84
C SER A 90 -17.23 -5.80 19.06
N ASN A 91 -16.79 -6.18 20.26
CA ASN A 91 -17.51 -5.96 21.52
C ASN A 91 -16.83 -4.91 22.40
N GLY A 92 -15.95 -4.08 21.83
CA GLY A 92 -15.12 -3.15 22.58
C GLY A 92 -13.86 -3.80 23.14
N PHE A 93 -13.19 -3.08 24.03
CA PHE A 93 -11.95 -3.47 24.69
C PHE A 93 -12.06 -3.20 26.19
N ASP A 94 -12.30 -4.26 26.97
CA ASP A 94 -12.56 -4.19 28.42
C ASP A 94 -11.60 -5.08 29.20
N PRO A 95 -10.40 -4.57 29.54
CA PRO A 95 -9.38 -5.36 30.24
C PRO A 95 -9.77 -5.70 31.69
N VAL A 96 -10.79 -5.05 32.26
CA VAL A 96 -11.23 -5.27 33.64
C VAL A 96 -12.19 -6.45 33.70
N ASN A 97 -13.25 -6.44 32.89
CA ASN A 97 -14.27 -7.49 32.93
C ASN A 97 -13.94 -8.67 32.00
N HIS A 98 -13.14 -8.45 30.95
CA HIS A 98 -12.81 -9.45 29.93
C HIS A 98 -11.28 -9.56 29.68
N PRO A 99 -10.47 -9.82 30.73
CA PRO A 99 -9.01 -9.69 30.66
C PRO A 99 -8.34 -10.61 29.62
N GLU A 100 -8.83 -11.82 29.42
CA GLU A 100 -8.26 -12.75 28.41
C GLU A 100 -8.49 -12.27 26.99
N GLN A 101 -9.72 -11.84 26.69
CA GLN A 101 -10.11 -11.34 25.38
C GLN A 101 -9.36 -10.04 25.07
N SER A 102 -9.26 -9.14 26.05
CA SER A 102 -8.47 -7.92 25.92
C SER A 102 -6.98 -8.20 25.71
N ARG A 103 -6.38 -9.17 26.42
CA ARG A 103 -4.97 -9.54 26.16
C ARG A 103 -4.76 -10.04 24.73
N GLN A 104 -5.69 -10.83 24.20
CA GLN A 104 -5.63 -11.29 22.81
C GLN A 104 -5.79 -10.13 21.83
N ALA A 105 -6.76 -9.24 22.04
CA ALA A 105 -6.99 -8.06 21.21
C ALA A 105 -5.79 -7.10 21.23
N GLU A 106 -5.18 -6.88 22.40
CA GLU A 106 -3.98 -6.07 22.56
C GLU A 106 -2.78 -6.68 21.84
N THR A 107 -2.53 -7.99 22.05
CA THR A 107 -1.44 -8.70 21.37
C THR A 107 -1.61 -8.65 19.85
N PHE A 108 -2.85 -8.83 19.38
CA PHE A 108 -3.19 -8.72 17.98
C PHE A 108 -2.91 -7.31 17.45
N LEU A 109 -3.44 -6.25 18.10
CA LEU A 109 -3.26 -4.89 17.63
C LEU A 109 -1.79 -4.47 17.59
N ARG A 110 -1.01 -4.81 18.62
CA ARG A 110 0.44 -4.57 18.67
C ARG A 110 1.22 -5.38 17.63
N GLY A 111 0.70 -6.53 17.22
CA GLY A 111 1.29 -7.35 16.16
C GLY A 111 1.07 -6.77 14.76
N ILE A 112 -0.11 -6.19 14.52
CA ILE A 112 -0.49 -5.67 13.20
C ILE A 112 -0.15 -4.19 13.01
N MET A 113 -0.08 -3.37 14.06
CA MET A 113 0.29 -1.96 13.96
C MET A 113 1.78 -1.76 14.26
N ARG A 114 2.42 -0.83 13.56
CA ARG A 114 3.72 -0.33 13.97
C ARG A 114 3.59 0.45 15.28
N THR A 115 4.67 0.50 16.04
CA THR A 115 4.73 1.26 17.30
C THR A 115 4.55 2.75 17.09
N ASP A 116 4.97 3.25 15.92
CA ASP A 116 4.88 4.65 15.49
C ASP A 116 3.68 4.92 14.57
N ALA A 117 2.69 4.01 14.53
CA ALA A 117 1.51 4.17 13.69
C ALA A 117 0.77 5.48 14.01
N ILE A 118 0.29 6.17 12.98
CA ILE A 118 -0.24 7.53 13.09
C ILE A 118 -1.68 7.62 12.58
N CYS A 119 -2.48 8.49 13.19
CA CYS A 119 -3.72 9.01 12.61
C CYS A 119 -3.70 10.54 12.67
N THR A 120 -4.76 11.18 12.19
CA THR A 120 -4.85 12.64 12.09
C THR A 120 -4.68 13.34 13.44
N GLU A 121 -5.04 12.69 14.56
CA GLU A 121 -5.04 13.34 15.88
C GLU A 121 -3.97 12.86 16.85
N PHE A 122 -3.36 11.69 16.64
CA PHE A 122 -2.33 11.17 17.54
C PHE A 122 -1.44 10.12 16.87
N GLN A 123 -0.38 9.74 17.57
CA GLN A 123 0.56 8.72 17.16
C GLN A 123 0.78 7.69 18.28
N GLY A 124 0.96 6.44 17.90
CA GLY A 124 1.33 5.34 18.79
C GLY A 124 0.21 4.35 19.06
N VAL A 125 0.55 3.06 19.06
CA VAL A 125 -0.41 1.96 19.27
C VAL A 125 -1.12 2.01 20.64
N ASP A 126 -0.45 2.54 21.67
CA ASP A 126 -1.04 2.69 23.00
C ASP A 126 -2.21 3.67 23.01
N MET A 127 -2.10 4.75 22.24
CA MET A 127 -3.18 5.73 22.09
C MET A 127 -4.39 5.10 21.38
N PHE A 128 -4.16 4.27 20.34
CA PHE A 128 -5.24 3.51 19.71
C PHE A 128 -5.94 2.57 20.70
N LEU A 129 -5.19 1.79 21.49
CA LEU A 129 -5.78 0.93 22.53
C LEU A 129 -6.57 1.73 23.55
N ASN A 130 -6.05 2.87 23.99
CA ASN A 130 -6.73 3.73 24.94
C ASN A 130 -8.05 4.27 24.39
N GLN A 131 -8.12 4.63 23.10
CA GLN A 131 -9.38 5.03 22.45
C GLN A 131 -10.46 3.95 22.55
N TYR A 132 -10.12 2.68 22.26
CA TYR A 132 -11.07 1.57 22.39
C TYR A 132 -11.46 1.31 23.84
N LYS A 133 -10.50 1.39 24.77
CA LYS A 133 -10.73 1.25 26.20
C LYS A 133 -11.72 2.30 26.70
N VAL A 134 -11.40 3.58 26.48
CA VAL A 134 -12.21 4.70 26.94
C VAL A 134 -13.59 4.65 26.34
N SER A 135 -13.70 4.35 25.04
CA SER A 135 -14.99 4.15 24.39
C SER A 135 -15.81 3.09 25.12
N THR A 136 -15.22 1.93 25.41
CA THR A 136 -15.90 0.79 26.05
C THR A 136 -16.34 1.12 27.48
N GLU A 137 -15.44 1.67 28.29
CA GLU A 137 -15.76 2.09 29.67
C GLU A 137 -16.79 3.22 29.73
N GLY A 138 -16.84 4.05 28.68
CA GLY A 138 -17.75 5.18 28.59
C GLY A 138 -19.16 4.80 28.18
N HIS A 139 -19.47 3.52 27.89
CA HIS A 139 -20.80 3.09 27.44
C HIS A 139 -21.27 1.86 28.21
N SER A 140 -22.59 1.63 28.22
CA SER A 140 -23.12 0.37 28.79
C SER A 140 -22.82 -0.84 27.91
N SER A 141 -22.75 -0.62 26.60
CA SER A 141 -22.44 -1.64 25.62
C SER A 141 -21.95 -1.00 24.34
N ILE A 142 -20.98 -1.65 23.69
CA ILE A 142 -20.53 -1.34 22.33
C ILE A 142 -20.63 -2.60 21.48
N ARG A 143 -21.16 -2.45 20.27
CA ARG A 143 -21.12 -3.50 19.25
C ARG A 143 -20.77 -2.91 17.90
N VAL A 144 -19.76 -3.48 17.26
CA VAL A 144 -19.28 -3.07 15.94
C VAL A 144 -19.64 -4.12 14.91
N PHE A 145 -20.15 -3.66 13.77
CA PHE A 145 -20.52 -4.47 12.63
C PHE A 145 -19.77 -3.97 11.40
N VAL A 146 -18.92 -4.81 10.83
CA VAL A 146 -18.27 -4.52 9.54
C VAL A 146 -19.17 -5.00 8.42
N HIS A 147 -19.42 -4.12 7.45
CA HIS A 147 -20.32 -4.40 6.31
C HIS A 147 -19.53 -4.70 5.06
N ASN A 148 -18.39 -4.03 4.88
CA ASN A 148 -17.55 -4.21 3.70
C ASN A 148 -16.08 -3.95 4.01
N ILE A 149 -15.19 -4.67 3.31
CA ILE A 149 -13.74 -4.51 3.33
C ILE A 149 -13.26 -4.54 1.89
N ILE A 150 -12.66 -3.44 1.44
CA ILE A 150 -12.29 -3.19 0.05
C ILE A 150 -10.85 -2.69 0.00
N VAL A 151 -10.08 -3.13 -0.98
CA VAL A 151 -8.77 -2.57 -1.28
C VAL A 151 -8.98 -1.37 -2.19
N ILE A 152 -8.55 -0.18 -1.77
CA ILE A 152 -8.84 1.07 -2.48
C ILE A 152 -7.69 1.56 -3.36
N ASN A 153 -6.49 1.05 -3.10
CA ASN A 153 -5.36 1.29 -3.96
C ASN A 153 -4.80 -0.05 -4.42
N GLU A 154 -5.29 -0.50 -5.58
CA GLU A 154 -4.70 -1.66 -6.24
C GLU A 154 -3.30 -1.29 -6.75
N ASP A 155 -3.13 -0.16 -7.43
CA ASP A 155 -1.87 0.28 -8.03
C ASP A 155 -1.07 1.17 -7.09
N LEU A 156 -0.25 0.53 -6.23
CA LEU A 156 0.72 1.11 -5.29
C LEU A 156 0.75 2.64 -5.28
N SER A 157 0.39 3.23 -4.15
CA SER A 157 0.82 4.59 -3.82
C SER A 157 2.33 4.69 -4.05
N ARG A 158 2.85 5.91 -4.31
CA ARG A 158 4.27 6.12 -4.67
C ARG A 158 5.27 5.44 -3.70
N ASP A 159 4.83 5.10 -2.49
CA ASP A 159 5.59 4.51 -1.40
C ASP A 159 5.38 2.99 -1.20
N GLY A 160 4.57 2.33 -2.04
CA GLY A 160 4.31 0.90 -2.01
C GLY A 160 3.33 0.43 -0.92
N ALA A 161 2.50 1.32 -0.37
CA ALA A 161 1.52 0.96 0.64
C ALA A 161 0.29 0.25 0.06
N ILE A 162 -0.29 -0.66 0.83
CA ILE A 162 -1.59 -1.29 0.55
C ILE A 162 -2.64 -0.61 1.42
N GLN A 163 -3.71 -0.12 0.80
CA GLN A 163 -4.76 0.60 1.49
C GLN A 163 -6.03 -0.24 1.52
N VAL A 164 -6.54 -0.49 2.72
CA VAL A 164 -7.76 -1.27 2.94
C VAL A 164 -8.81 -0.38 3.61
N LEU A 165 -9.90 -0.11 2.90
CA LEU A 165 -11.08 0.55 3.41
C LEU A 165 -12.03 -0.46 4.04
N ALA A 166 -12.44 -0.21 5.27
CA ALA A 166 -13.50 -0.93 5.93
C ALA A 166 -14.67 0.00 6.22
N LYS A 167 -15.87 -0.40 5.81
CA LYS A 167 -17.13 0.29 6.12
C LYS A 167 -17.83 -0.43 7.24
N ALA A 168 -18.16 0.28 8.31
CA ALA A 168 -18.67 -0.34 9.51
C ALA A 168 -19.68 0.54 10.24
N THR A 169 -20.28 -0.03 11.27
CA THR A 169 -21.22 0.66 12.15
C THR A 169 -20.98 0.25 13.58
N ALA A 170 -20.89 1.23 14.49
CA ALA A 170 -20.86 1.01 15.92
C ALA A 170 -22.22 1.35 16.54
N ARG A 171 -22.77 0.44 17.33
CA ARG A 171 -23.96 0.67 18.16
C ARG A 171 -23.49 0.85 19.60
N LEU A 172 -23.82 1.98 20.20
CA LEU A 172 -23.39 2.35 21.54
C LEU A 172 -24.62 2.69 22.39
N ARG A 173 -24.67 2.16 23.62
CA ARG A 173 -25.73 2.48 24.59
C ARG A 173 -25.23 3.47 25.62
N VAL A 174 -25.92 4.59 25.72
CA VAL A 174 -25.60 5.71 26.62
C VAL A 174 -25.89 5.30 28.08
N ASN A 175 -24.96 5.62 28.96
CA ASN A 175 -25.17 5.69 30.41
C ASN A 175 -24.72 7.04 30.95
N ARG A 176 -24.82 7.22 32.27
CA ARG A 176 -24.38 8.45 32.92
C ARG A 176 -22.89 8.72 32.70
N THR A 177 -22.06 7.68 32.78
CA THR A 177 -20.61 7.77 32.50
C THR A 177 -20.31 8.24 31.07
N THR A 178 -21.13 7.88 30.08
CA THR A 178 -21.05 8.41 28.71
C THR A 178 -21.14 9.93 28.71
N LEU A 179 -22.14 10.45 29.41
CA LEU A 179 -22.44 11.88 29.43
C LEU A 179 -21.37 12.64 30.22
N GLU A 180 -20.92 12.09 31.35
CA GLU A 180 -19.82 12.65 32.14
C GLU A 180 -18.51 12.72 31.35
N LYS A 181 -18.15 11.63 30.65
CA LYS A 181 -16.86 11.53 29.93
C LYS A 181 -16.87 12.26 28.59
N PHE A 182 -17.95 12.19 27.83
CA PHE A 182 -17.95 12.62 26.42
C PHE A 182 -18.83 13.83 26.14
N PHE A 183 -19.72 14.19 27.05
CA PHE A 183 -20.62 15.34 26.89
C PHE A 183 -20.65 16.17 28.19
N PRO A 184 -19.49 16.66 28.68
CA PRO A 184 -19.38 17.24 30.01
C PRO A 184 -20.29 18.46 30.22
N ARG A 185 -20.67 19.19 29.16
CA ARG A 185 -21.61 20.33 29.25
C ARG A 185 -23.08 19.94 29.32
N ILE A 186 -23.40 18.67 29.11
CA ILE A 186 -24.77 18.13 29.13
C ILE A 186 -25.13 17.61 30.52
N ILE A 187 -24.14 17.20 31.31
CA ILE A 187 -24.38 16.55 32.61
C ILE A 187 -25.12 17.45 33.61
N ASP A 188 -25.02 18.78 33.45
CA ASP A 188 -25.70 19.77 34.29
C ASP A 188 -27.21 19.89 33.97
N ASP A 189 -27.64 19.39 32.80
CA ASP A 189 -29.04 19.35 32.38
C ASP A 189 -29.63 17.99 32.71
N GLU A 190 -30.00 17.80 33.98
CA GLU A 190 -30.45 16.49 34.48
C GLU A 190 -31.70 15.96 33.72
N GLU A 191 -32.59 16.85 33.28
CA GLU A 191 -33.74 16.43 32.47
C GLU A 191 -33.29 15.80 31.15
N LEU A 192 -32.38 16.45 30.44
CA LEU A 192 -31.80 15.92 29.21
C LEU A 192 -30.98 14.65 29.47
N VAL A 193 -30.20 14.60 30.56
CA VAL A 193 -29.44 13.42 30.97
C VAL A 193 -30.35 12.21 31.11
N GLN A 194 -31.47 12.35 31.83
CA GLN A 194 -32.45 11.27 32.03
C GLN A 194 -33.12 10.84 30.71
N GLN A 195 -33.32 11.77 29.77
CA GLN A 195 -33.84 11.43 28.44
C GLN A 195 -32.84 10.67 27.57
N LEU A 196 -31.54 10.78 27.84
CA LEU A 196 -30.47 10.17 27.04
C LEU A 196 -30.02 8.82 27.58
N ILE A 197 -30.01 8.63 28.90
CA ILE A 197 -29.60 7.36 29.51
C ILE A 197 -30.44 6.19 28.96
N GLY A 198 -29.76 5.10 28.60
CA GLY A 198 -30.37 3.89 28.06
C GLY A 198 -30.67 3.93 26.56
N LYS A 199 -30.66 5.12 25.93
CA LYS A 199 -30.77 5.23 24.46
C LYS A 199 -29.56 4.64 23.77
N GLU A 200 -29.78 4.18 22.55
CA GLU A 200 -28.73 3.75 21.65
C GLU A 200 -28.55 4.78 20.53
N TYR A 201 -27.31 5.01 20.16
CA TYR A 201 -26.96 5.71 18.93
C TYR A 201 -26.05 4.84 18.07
N VAL A 202 -26.11 5.09 16.77
CA VAL A 202 -25.49 4.26 15.75
C VAL A 202 -24.56 5.14 14.93
N ILE A 203 -23.25 4.96 15.10
CA ILE A 203 -22.25 5.66 14.28
C ILE A 203 -21.95 4.80 13.05
N GLN A 204 -22.24 5.35 11.88
CA GLN A 204 -21.67 4.86 10.62
C GLN A 204 -20.29 5.47 10.42
N TYR A 205 -19.33 4.64 10.03
CA TYR A 205 -17.97 5.09 9.83
C TYR A 205 -17.23 4.29 8.77
N ASP A 206 -16.30 4.98 8.13
CA ASP A 206 -15.34 4.43 7.19
C ASP A 206 -13.95 4.52 7.84
N LYS A 207 -13.16 3.43 7.75
CA LYS A 207 -11.78 3.36 8.25
C LYS A 207 -10.86 2.91 7.14
N VAL A 208 -9.74 3.61 6.95
CA VAL A 208 -8.68 3.17 6.03
C VAL A 208 -7.46 2.75 6.83
N PHE A 209 -7.01 1.52 6.58
CA PHE A 209 -5.78 0.98 7.12
C PHE A 209 -4.70 0.98 6.05
N HIS A 210 -3.58 1.65 6.33
CA HIS A 210 -2.43 1.71 5.44
C HIS A 210 -1.37 0.73 5.89
N PHE A 211 -1.16 -0.32 5.09
CA PHE A 211 -0.21 -1.37 5.36
C PHE A 211 1.08 -1.15 4.58
N LYS A 212 2.21 -1.32 5.28
CA LYS A 212 3.54 -1.38 4.69
C LYS A 212 4.33 -2.48 5.38
N HIS A 213 4.95 -3.37 4.60
CA HIS A 213 5.64 -4.56 5.11
C HIS A 213 4.76 -5.40 6.07
N GLY A 214 3.48 -5.56 5.74
CA GLY A 214 2.53 -6.35 6.54
C GLY A 214 2.06 -5.71 7.85
N ARG A 215 2.42 -4.45 8.13
CA ARG A 215 1.96 -3.73 9.32
C ARG A 215 1.31 -2.40 8.98
N ILE A 216 0.33 -2.01 9.79
CA ILE A 216 -0.35 -0.72 9.72
C ILE A 216 0.60 0.36 10.22
N PHE A 217 0.84 1.37 9.38
CA PHE A 217 1.64 2.54 9.75
C PHE A 217 0.81 3.83 9.80
N GLN A 218 -0.32 3.86 9.09
CA GLN A 218 -1.25 4.98 9.10
C GLN A 218 -2.68 4.46 9.18
N HIS A 219 -3.53 5.16 9.92
CA HIS A 219 -4.94 4.86 10.08
C HIS A 219 -5.75 6.14 9.90
N GLU A 220 -6.78 6.07 9.06
CA GLU A 220 -7.77 7.14 8.88
C GLU A 220 -9.15 6.65 9.29
N SER A 221 -9.98 7.59 9.73
CA SER A 221 -11.36 7.33 10.10
C SER A 221 -12.21 8.55 9.77
N GLN A 222 -13.44 8.32 9.34
CA GLN A 222 -14.44 9.36 9.16
C GLN A 222 -15.77 8.85 9.68
N ILE A 223 -16.49 9.69 10.41
CA ILE A 223 -17.76 9.31 11.04
C ILE A 223 -18.89 10.27 10.70
N ASP A 224 -20.12 9.75 10.63
CA ASP A 224 -21.33 10.58 10.54
C ASP A 224 -21.96 10.78 11.93
N PHE A 225 -21.28 11.56 12.76
CA PHE A 225 -21.72 11.80 14.13
C PHE A 225 -23.00 12.64 14.20
N CYS A 226 -23.16 13.59 13.27
CA CYS A 226 -24.32 14.49 13.23
C CYS A 226 -25.62 13.72 13.06
N ASN A 227 -25.67 12.86 12.04
CA ASN A 227 -26.83 12.01 11.79
C ASN A 227 -27.08 11.03 12.95
N SER A 228 -26.00 10.49 13.54
CA SER A 228 -26.09 9.61 14.73
C SER A 228 -26.82 10.28 15.90
N MET A 229 -26.43 11.52 16.23
CA MET A 229 -27.07 12.29 17.30
C MET A 229 -28.51 12.65 16.95
N LEU A 230 -28.78 13.08 15.71
CA LEU A 230 -30.12 13.40 15.24
C LEU A 230 -31.08 12.21 15.33
N GLN A 231 -30.63 11.01 14.94
CA GLN A 231 -31.41 9.79 15.04
C GLN A 231 -31.67 9.37 16.49
N MET A 232 -30.72 9.57 17.40
CA MET A 232 -30.90 9.24 18.81
C MET A 232 -31.87 10.20 19.51
N THR A 233 -31.76 11.50 19.24
CA THR A 233 -32.54 12.53 19.94
C THR A 233 -33.91 12.73 19.32
N GLN A 234 -34.07 12.46 18.01
CA GLN A 234 -35.25 12.81 17.22
C GLN A 234 -35.61 14.32 17.33
N ASN A 235 -34.62 15.14 17.68
CA ASN A 235 -34.77 16.57 17.88
C ASN A 235 -33.49 17.30 17.42
N PRO A 236 -33.56 18.14 16.38
CA PRO A 236 -32.38 18.79 15.81
C PRO A 236 -31.70 19.76 16.78
N PHE A 237 -32.45 20.44 17.66
CA PHE A 237 -31.87 21.36 18.64
C PHE A 237 -31.08 20.60 19.72
N VAL A 238 -31.63 19.48 20.19
CA VAL A 238 -30.92 18.62 21.15
C VAL A 238 -29.71 17.96 20.49
N ALA A 239 -29.83 17.50 19.25
CA ALA A 239 -28.70 16.95 18.51
C ALA A 239 -27.57 17.97 18.36
N MET A 240 -27.90 19.21 17.96
CA MET A 240 -26.92 20.29 17.87
C MET A 240 -26.27 20.61 19.22
N LYS A 241 -27.06 20.60 20.31
CA LYS A 241 -26.53 20.78 21.68
C LYS A 241 -25.53 19.67 22.04
N LEU A 242 -25.82 18.41 21.70
CA LEU A 242 -24.92 17.27 21.91
C LEU A 242 -23.64 17.38 21.08
N LEU A 243 -23.76 17.71 19.80
CA LEU A 243 -22.60 17.85 18.91
C LEU A 243 -21.63 18.93 19.42
N ASN A 244 -22.16 20.10 19.82
CA ASN A 244 -21.36 21.20 20.35
C ASN A 244 -20.77 20.92 21.75
N ALA A 245 -21.35 19.99 22.49
CA ALA A 245 -20.86 19.58 23.80
C ALA A 245 -19.95 18.35 23.76
N SER A 246 -19.81 17.70 22.60
CA SER A 246 -19.09 16.45 22.48
C SER A 246 -17.58 16.64 22.52
N LEU A 247 -16.89 15.70 23.17
CA LEU A 247 -15.43 15.55 23.11
C LEU A 247 -14.99 14.59 22.00
N MET A 248 -15.76 14.45 20.93
CA MET A 248 -15.43 13.61 19.78
C MET A 248 -14.95 14.47 18.60
N THR A 249 -13.91 14.02 17.90
CA THR A 249 -13.43 14.65 16.66
C THR A 249 -14.31 14.26 15.47
N LYS A 250 -14.20 14.97 14.35
CA LYS A 250 -14.87 14.59 13.08
C LYS A 250 -14.42 13.22 12.54
N HIS A 251 -13.27 12.71 12.98
CA HIS A 251 -12.76 11.38 12.63
C HIS A 251 -13.20 10.29 13.63
N GLY A 252 -13.92 10.65 14.68
CA GLY A 252 -14.47 9.72 15.68
C GLY A 252 -13.47 9.32 16.75
N HIS A 253 -12.49 10.17 17.06
CA HIS A 253 -11.57 9.99 18.17
C HIS A 253 -12.01 10.86 19.36
N PHE A 254 -11.80 10.37 20.57
CA PHE A 254 -12.16 11.07 21.78
C PHE A 254 -11.00 11.95 22.27
N LYS A 255 -11.28 13.24 22.50
CA LYS A 255 -10.39 14.25 23.08
C LYS A 255 -10.32 14.10 24.62
N VAL A 256 -10.05 12.89 25.09
CA VAL A 256 -9.97 12.54 26.52
C VAL A 256 -8.56 12.64 27.10
N ASP A 257 -7.57 12.78 26.22
CA ASP A 257 -6.18 13.06 26.55
C ASP A 257 -5.80 14.41 25.94
N ASN A 258 -5.08 15.24 26.68
CA ASN A 258 -4.65 16.57 26.22
C ASN A 258 -3.69 16.50 25.02
N ASN A 259 -3.11 15.33 24.76
CA ASN A 259 -2.24 15.09 23.60
C ASN A 259 -3.03 14.78 22.30
N ILE A 260 -4.37 14.79 22.35
CA ILE A 260 -5.22 14.53 21.19
C ILE A 260 -5.79 15.87 20.72
N GLU A 261 -5.23 16.38 19.63
CA GLU A 261 -5.70 17.58 18.96
C GLU A 261 -6.22 17.22 17.57
N GLU A 262 -7.32 17.86 17.16
CA GLU A 262 -7.95 17.59 15.88
C GLU A 262 -7.07 18.12 14.75
N ASP A 263 -6.87 17.31 13.71
CA ASP A 263 -6.01 17.63 12.57
C ASP A 263 -4.53 17.95 12.92
N MET A 264 -4.04 17.42 14.04
CA MET A 264 -2.66 17.65 14.52
C MET A 264 -1.59 17.12 13.55
N ASN A 265 -1.82 15.97 12.94
CA ASN A 265 -0.86 15.28 12.08
C ASN A 265 -1.25 15.41 10.61
N GLN A 266 -0.27 15.74 9.77
CA GLN A 266 -0.42 15.63 8.32
C GLN A 266 -0.16 14.20 7.86
N LEU A 267 -1.13 13.59 7.20
CA LEU A 267 -1.05 12.22 6.72
C LEU A 267 -0.56 12.20 5.27
N GLU A 268 0.46 11.39 5.00
CA GLU A 268 1.10 11.32 3.68
C GLU A 268 0.19 10.66 2.63
N ASN A 269 -0.64 9.70 3.06
CA ASN A 269 -1.43 8.85 2.18
C ASN A 269 -2.95 9.07 2.32
N THR A 270 -3.40 10.30 2.56
CA THR A 270 -4.83 10.59 2.84
C THR A 270 -5.76 10.13 1.71
N VAL A 271 -6.85 9.43 2.07
CA VAL A 271 -7.89 8.97 1.14
C VAL A 271 -9.28 9.48 1.54
N LEU A 272 -9.57 9.60 2.84
CA LEU A 272 -10.86 10.06 3.36
C LEU A 272 -10.92 11.59 3.54
#